data_AF-A0A160PC14-F1
#
_entry.id   AF-A0A160PC14-F1
#
_cell.length_a   1.000
_cell.length_b   1.000
_cell.length_c   1.000
_cell.angle_alpha   90.00
_cell.angle_beta   90.00
_cell.angle_gamma   90.00
#
_symmetry.space_group_name_H-M   'P 1'
#
loop_
_entity.id
_entity.type
_entity.pdbx_description
1 polymer ?
#
loop_
_entity_poly.entity_id
_entity_poly.type
_entity_poly.pdbx_seq_one_letter_code
_entity_poly.pdbx_strand_id
1 'polypeptide(L)'
;MARKASVMADDDAPELTEAQLAEMRPAREVLNPQQFEAVTSVRRGRPKVQTPKVPVTIRLDADVVETYKATGDGWQTRMNECLSRGAQELRAAPRARSSDAGKESSPKARFGGKTKAG
;
A
#
# COMPACT_ATOMS: atom_id res chain seq x y z
N MET A 1 3.52 -2.50 13.45
CA MET A 1 3.81 -3.78 14.13
C MET A 1 5.13 -4.33 13.60
N ALA A 2 6.26 -4.01 14.23
CA ALA A 2 7.53 -4.64 13.89
C ALA A 2 7.52 -6.09 14.42
N ARG A 3 7.84 -7.07 13.56
CA ARG A 3 7.98 -8.46 13.97
C ARG A 3 9.27 -8.56 14.79
N LYS A 4 9.14 -8.88 16.07
CA LYS A 4 10.28 -9.25 16.92
C LYS A 4 10.93 -10.48 16.27
N ALA A 5 12.17 -10.39 15.85
CA ALA A 5 12.95 -11.57 15.51
C ALA A 5 13.11 -12.36 16.81
N SER A 6 12.50 -13.53 16.90
CA SER A 6 12.81 -14.48 17.95
C SER A 6 14.16 -15.10 17.56
N VAL A 7 15.25 -14.49 18.03
CA VAL A 7 16.55 -15.17 18.05
C VAL A 7 16.41 -16.24 19.12
N MET A 8 16.23 -17.49 18.71
CA MET A 8 16.54 -18.60 19.59
C MET A 8 18.06 -18.62 19.65
N ALA A 9 18.63 -18.27 20.80
CA ALA A 9 20.03 -18.55 21.06
C ALA A 9 20.16 -20.08 21.06
N ASP A 10 21.03 -20.61 20.21
CA ASP A 10 21.37 -22.02 20.21
C ASP A 10 22.36 -22.22 21.36
N ASP A 11 21.98 -22.94 22.42
CA ASP A 11 22.80 -23.09 23.64
C ASP A 11 24.14 -23.81 23.35
N ASP A 12 24.24 -24.53 22.23
CA ASP A 12 25.46 -25.20 21.76
C ASP A 12 26.38 -24.28 20.93
N ALA A 13 25.97 -23.04 20.62
CA ALA A 13 26.82 -22.10 19.90
C ALA A 13 27.93 -21.56 20.81
N PRO A 14 29.22 -21.74 20.48
CA PRO A 14 30.29 -21.17 21.28
C PRO A 14 30.21 -19.64 21.26
N GLU A 15 30.44 -19.03 22.42
CA GLU A 15 30.51 -17.58 22.55
C GLU A 15 31.61 -17.01 21.64
N LEU A 16 31.25 -15.97 20.87
CA LEU A 16 32.20 -15.29 20.00
C LEU A 16 33.16 -14.45 20.84
N THR A 17 34.43 -14.85 20.89
CA THR A 17 35.46 -14.10 21.63
C THR A 17 35.92 -12.87 20.85
N GLU A 18 36.41 -11.86 21.56
CA GLU A 18 36.95 -10.63 20.94
C GLU A 18 38.11 -10.91 19.98
N ALA A 19 38.96 -11.88 20.32
CA ALA A 19 40.06 -12.30 19.45
C ALA A 19 39.55 -12.90 18.13
N GLN A 20 38.50 -13.73 18.19
CA GLN A 20 37.88 -14.30 17.00
C GLN A 20 37.19 -13.22 16.14
N LEU A 21 36.56 -12.22 16.77
CA LEU A 21 35.95 -11.10 16.05
C LEU A 21 37.01 -10.27 15.31
N ALA A 22 38.15 -10.02 15.95
CA ALA A 22 39.27 -9.26 15.37
C ALA A 22 39.90 -9.95 14.14
N GLU A 23 39.84 -11.29 14.07
CA GLU A 23 40.34 -12.08 12.94
C GLU A 23 39.34 -12.20 11.78
N MET A 24 38.09 -11.75 11.96
CA MET A 24 37.08 -11.85 10.90
C MET A 24 37.43 -10.98 9.69
N ARG A 25 37.37 -11.59 8.52
CA ARG A 25 37.65 -10.91 7.24
C ARG A 25 36.37 -10.72 6.43
N PRO A 26 36.26 -9.64 5.63
CA PRO A 26 35.13 -9.43 4.75
C PRO A 26 34.92 -10.62 3.81
N ALA A 27 33.67 -11.04 3.60
CA ALA A 27 33.34 -12.19 2.77
C ALA A 27 33.90 -12.10 1.33
N ARG A 28 34.03 -10.88 0.80
CA ARG A 28 34.64 -10.61 -0.51
C ARG A 28 36.13 -11.00 -0.63
N GLU A 29 36.83 -11.14 0.51
CA GLU A 29 38.26 -11.43 0.58
C GLU A 29 38.54 -12.91 0.89
N VAL A 30 37.51 -13.66 1.29
CA VAL A 30 37.60 -15.07 1.70
C VAL A 30 36.88 -15.99 0.70
N LEU A 31 35.73 -15.53 0.17
CA LEU A 31 34.98 -16.28 -0.83
C LEU A 31 35.53 -16.00 -2.23
N ASN A 32 35.51 -17.03 -3.08
CA ASN A 32 35.78 -16.83 -4.50
C ASN A 32 34.60 -16.07 -5.17
N PRO A 33 34.79 -15.52 -6.38
CA PRO A 33 33.75 -14.70 -7.03
C PRO A 33 32.39 -15.41 -7.19
N GLN A 34 32.41 -16.70 -7.52
CA GLN A 34 31.20 -17.51 -7.71
C GLN A 34 30.43 -17.73 -6.40
N GLN A 35 31.14 -18.00 -5.30
CA GLN A 35 30.56 -18.17 -3.96
C GLN A 35 30.01 -16.84 -3.42
N PHE A 36 30.74 -15.75 -3.63
CA PHE A 36 30.31 -14.42 -3.21
C PHE A 36 29.04 -13.99 -3.95
N GLU A 37 28.97 -14.25 -5.27
CA GLU A 37 27.75 -14.03 -6.06
C GLU A 37 26.59 -14.90 -5.57
N ALA A 38 26.82 -16.18 -5.27
CA ALA A 38 25.76 -17.06 -4.77
C ALA A 38 25.13 -16.58 -3.46
N VAL A 39 25.92 -16.04 -2.52
CA VAL A 39 25.40 -15.53 -1.23
C VAL A 39 24.77 -14.14 -1.35
N THR A 40 25.20 -13.32 -2.31
CA THR A 40 24.70 -11.94 -2.50
C THR A 40 23.56 -11.82 -3.49
N SER A 41 23.44 -12.77 -4.43
CA SER A 41 22.38 -12.83 -5.45
C SER A 41 21.02 -13.18 -4.88
N VAL A 42 20.96 -13.73 -3.65
CA VAL A 42 19.74 -13.88 -2.88
C VAL A 42 19.25 -12.49 -2.48
N ARG A 43 18.54 -11.81 -3.39
CA ARG A 43 17.81 -10.59 -3.08
C ARG A 43 16.74 -10.91 -2.04
N ARG A 44 17.06 -10.68 -0.77
CA ARG A 44 16.11 -10.79 0.34
C ARG A 44 14.99 -9.78 0.13
N GLY A 45 13.81 -10.25 -0.27
CA GLY A 45 12.59 -9.45 -0.36
C GLY A 45 11.60 -9.97 -1.39
N ARG A 46 10.31 -9.62 -1.21
CA ARG A 46 9.29 -9.81 -2.25
C ARG A 46 9.78 -9.14 -3.54
N PRO A 47 9.66 -9.78 -4.72
CA PRO A 47 10.00 -9.15 -5.99
C PRO A 47 9.41 -7.74 -6.07
N LYS A 48 10.22 -6.77 -6.52
CA LYS A 48 9.79 -5.38 -6.67
C LYS A 48 8.62 -5.34 -7.66
N VAL A 49 7.43 -4.98 -7.19
CA VAL A 49 6.26 -4.78 -8.06
C VAL A 49 6.56 -3.56 -8.94
N GLN A 50 6.43 -3.71 -10.27
CA GLN A 50 6.75 -2.64 -11.23
C GLN A 50 5.85 -1.42 -11.04
N THR A 51 4.57 -1.64 -10.70
CA THR A 51 3.56 -0.61 -10.48
C THR A 51 2.87 -0.83 -9.13
N PRO A 52 3.48 -0.36 -8.02
CA PRO A 52 2.88 -0.52 -6.70
C PRO A 52 1.59 0.32 -6.58
N LYS A 53 0.66 -0.16 -5.77
CA LYS A 53 -0.50 0.65 -5.35
C LYS A 53 -0.01 1.86 -4.55
N VAL A 54 -0.54 3.04 -4.87
CA VAL A 54 -0.22 4.28 -4.15
C VAL A 54 -1.21 4.44 -3.00
N PRO A 55 -0.76 4.53 -1.73
CA PRO A 55 -1.65 4.85 -0.62
C PRO A 55 -2.10 6.30 -0.74
N VAL A 56 -3.41 6.52 -0.75
CA VAL A 56 -4.01 7.86 -0.79
C VAL A 56 -5.00 8.00 0.36
N THR A 57 -5.08 9.21 0.93
CA THR A 57 -6.09 9.55 1.94
C THR A 57 -7.22 10.30 1.24
N ILE A 58 -8.37 9.65 1.07
CA ILE A 58 -9.58 10.23 0.48
C ILE A 58 -10.76 10.02 1.43
N ARG A 59 -11.74 10.93 1.38
CA ARG A 59 -13.04 10.75 2.02
C ARG A 59 -14.02 10.25 0.96
N LEU A 60 -14.72 9.17 1.28
CA LEU A 60 -15.76 8.57 0.44
C LEU A 60 -17.09 8.68 1.18
N ASP A 61 -18.20 8.71 0.45
CA ASP A 61 -19.53 8.67 1.03
C ASP A 61 -19.72 7.37 1.84
N ALA A 62 -20.41 7.48 2.98
CA ALA A 62 -20.61 6.36 3.90
C ALA A 62 -21.34 5.20 3.22
N ASP A 63 -22.41 5.50 2.47
CA ASP A 63 -23.21 4.53 1.72
C ASP A 63 -22.40 3.73 0.70
N VAL A 64 -21.46 4.39 0.00
CA VAL A 64 -20.55 3.72 -0.93
C VAL A 64 -19.67 2.72 -0.18
N VAL A 65 -19.06 3.13 0.93
CA VAL A 65 -18.18 2.25 1.71
C VAL A 65 -18.95 1.07 2.30
N GLU A 66 -20.14 1.31 2.84
CA GLU A 66 -21.00 0.28 3.42
C GLU A 66 -21.45 -0.74 2.36
N THR A 67 -21.88 -0.27 1.19
CA THR A 67 -22.26 -1.12 0.06
C THR A 67 -21.13 -2.06 -0.35
N TYR A 68 -19.90 -1.55 -0.49
CA TYR A 68 -18.77 -2.40 -0.82
C TYR A 68 -18.42 -3.35 0.33
N LYS A 69 -18.38 -2.89 1.58
CA LYS A 69 -18.09 -3.75 2.75
C LYS A 69 -19.07 -4.92 2.88
N ALA A 70 -20.34 -4.71 2.55
CA ALA A 70 -21.36 -5.76 2.57
C ALA A 70 -21.05 -6.91 1.59
N THR A 71 -20.19 -6.69 0.58
CA THR A 71 -19.74 -7.75 -0.34
C THR A 71 -18.75 -8.74 0.31
N GLY A 72 -18.30 -8.49 1.54
CA GLY A 72 -17.38 -9.36 2.27
C GLY A 72 -15.92 -9.20 1.83
N ASP A 73 -15.15 -10.28 1.98
CA ASP A 73 -13.71 -10.28 1.72
C ASP A 73 -13.39 -9.81 0.30
N GLY A 74 -12.36 -8.98 0.18
CA GLY A 74 -11.95 -8.39 -1.10
C GLY A 74 -12.77 -7.16 -1.54
N TRP A 75 -13.65 -6.61 -0.69
CA TRP A 75 -14.40 -5.39 -1.03
C TRP A 75 -13.54 -4.20 -1.47
N GLN A 76 -12.35 -4.03 -0.89
CA GLN A 76 -11.39 -2.99 -1.30
C GLN A 76 -10.86 -3.22 -2.72
N THR A 77 -10.65 -4.48 -3.12
CA THR A 77 -10.23 -4.83 -4.47
C THR A 77 -11.34 -4.50 -5.47
N ARG A 78 -12.59 -4.89 -5.17
CA ARG A 78 -13.76 -4.55 -6.00
C ARG A 78 -13.95 -3.04 -6.15
N MET A 79 -13.79 -2.28 -5.05
CA MET A 79 -13.83 -0.82 -5.10
C MET A 79 -12.72 -0.26 -5.99
N ASN A 80 -11.49 -0.75 -5.86
CA ASN A 80 -10.37 -0.33 -6.70
C ASN A 80 -10.59 -0.64 -8.19
N GLU A 81 -11.22 -1.76 -8.54
CA GLU A 81 -11.59 -2.10 -9.92
C GLU A 81 -12.61 -1.12 -10.52
N CYS A 82 -13.60 -0.67 -9.72
CA CYS A 82 -14.53 0.38 -10.11
C CYS A 82 -13.79 1.70 -10.40
N LEU A 83 -12.94 2.15 -9.48
CA LEU A 83 -12.13 3.35 -9.66
C LEU A 83 -11.20 3.25 -10.89
N SER A 84 -10.64 2.06 -11.13
CA SER A 84 -9.77 1.81 -12.29
C SER A 84 -10.51 1.94 -13.62
N ARG A 85 -11.77 1.49 -13.69
CA ARG A 85 -12.62 1.66 -14.88
C ARG A 85 -12.91 3.14 -15.16
N GLY A 86 -13.34 3.89 -14.14
CA GLY A 86 -13.54 5.33 -14.29
C GLY A 86 -12.25 6.07 -14.70
N ALA A 87 -11.10 5.65 -14.17
CA ALA A 87 -9.81 6.20 -14.59
C ALA A 87 -9.44 5.87 -16.05
N GLN A 88 -9.85 4.70 -16.57
CA GLN A 88 -9.66 4.37 -17.99
C GLN A 88 -10.54 5.23 -18.89
N GLU A 89 -11.80 5.45 -18.50
CA GLU A 89 -12.73 6.32 -19.24
C GLU A 89 -12.19 7.76 -19.31
N LEU A 90 -11.67 8.30 -18.20
CA LEU A 90 -11.04 9.62 -18.17
C LEU A 90 -9.79 9.73 -19.05
N ARG A 91 -9.09 8.61 -19.30
CA ARG A 91 -7.94 8.57 -20.23
C ARG A 91 -8.36 8.43 -21.68
N ALA A 92 -9.46 7.70 -21.92
CA ALA A 92 -9.99 7.44 -23.26
C ALA A 92 -10.80 8.61 -23.81
N ALA A 93 -11.43 9.41 -22.94
CA ALA A 93 -12.14 10.61 -23.34
C ALA A 93 -11.16 11.61 -23.99
N PRO A 94 -11.43 12.12 -25.20
CA PRO A 94 -10.65 13.24 -25.73
C PRO A 94 -10.76 14.38 -24.73
N ARG A 95 -9.63 14.96 -24.31
CA ARG A 95 -9.59 16.06 -23.33
C ARG A 95 -10.46 17.20 -23.85
N ALA A 96 -11.73 17.21 -23.45
CA ALA A 96 -12.62 18.32 -23.69
C ALA A 96 -12.03 19.48 -22.87
N ARG A 97 -11.67 20.53 -23.63
CA ARG A 97 -11.05 21.76 -23.16
C ARG A 97 -11.64 22.19 -21.83
N SER A 98 -10.77 22.56 -20.90
CA SER A 98 -11.12 23.37 -19.74
C SER A 98 -12.04 24.52 -20.15
N SER A 99 -13.28 24.48 -19.70
CA SER A 99 -14.14 25.65 -19.51
C SER A 99 -14.57 25.56 -18.05
N ASP A 100 -14.14 26.43 -17.14
CA ASP A 100 -14.68 27.79 -17.08
C ASP A 100 -16.13 27.84 -17.58
N ALA A 101 -17.03 27.25 -16.83
CA ALA A 101 -18.46 27.38 -17.02
C ALA A 101 -19.12 27.33 -15.65
N GLY A 102 -19.49 28.52 -15.17
CA GLY A 102 -20.70 28.73 -14.38
C GLY A 102 -20.76 28.02 -13.03
N LYS A 103 -20.48 28.76 -11.96
CA LYS A 103 -21.27 28.62 -10.73
C LYS A 103 -22.74 28.88 -11.08
N GLU A 104 -23.45 27.86 -11.53
CA GLU A 104 -24.91 27.90 -11.57
C GLU A 104 -25.45 27.28 -10.28
N SER A 105 -25.99 28.18 -9.48
CA SER A 105 -26.60 27.99 -8.18
C SER A 105 -27.75 26.98 -8.26
N SER A 106 -27.57 25.78 -7.70
CA SER A 106 -28.72 24.92 -7.40
C SER A 106 -29.48 25.45 -6.17
N PRO A 107 -30.82 25.56 -6.24
CA PRO A 107 -31.63 26.18 -5.20
C PRO A 107 -31.76 25.27 -3.97
N LYS A 108 -31.60 25.85 -2.78
CA LYS A 108 -31.92 25.20 -1.51
C LYS A 108 -33.39 24.77 -1.51
N ALA A 109 -33.62 23.46 -1.55
CA ALA A 109 -34.92 22.88 -1.28
C ALA A 109 -35.33 23.27 0.15
N ARG A 110 -36.42 24.04 0.23
CA ARG A 110 -37.07 24.43 1.47
C ARG A 110 -37.75 23.20 2.05
N PHE A 111 -37.22 22.64 3.13
CA PHE A 111 -38.03 21.75 3.96
C PHE A 111 -38.86 22.63 4.90
N GLY A 112 -40.11 22.84 4.50
CA GLY A 112 -41.11 23.55 5.29
C GLY A 112 -41.39 22.81 6.60
N GLY A 113 -41.51 23.60 7.66
CA GLY A 113 -41.81 23.10 9.00
C GLY A 113 -43.17 22.42 9.10
N LYS A 114 -43.29 21.56 10.11
CA LYS A 114 -44.56 21.29 10.76
C LYS A 114 -44.40 21.52 12.24
N THR A 115 -45.12 22.53 12.69
CA THR A 115 -45.53 22.79 14.07
C THR A 115 -46.59 21.77 14.49
N LYS A 116 -46.50 21.33 15.75
CA LYS A 116 -47.61 20.98 16.68
C LYS A 116 -46.93 20.62 18.02
N ALA A 117 -47.02 21.38 19.10
CA ALA A 117 -48.21 21.76 19.90
C ALA A 117 -48.97 20.51 20.39
N GLY A 118 -48.77 20.20 21.67
CA GLY A 118 -49.33 19.09 22.44
C GLY A 118 -48.55 18.95 23.73
#